data_AF-A0A2V5UY02-F1
#
_entry.id   AF-A0A2V5UY02-F1
#
_cell.length_a   1.000
_cell.length_b   1.000
_cell.length_c   1.000
_cell.angle_alpha   90.00
_cell.angle_beta   90.00
_cell.angle_gamma   90.00
#
_symmetry.space_group_name_H-M   'P 1'
#
loop_
_entity.id
_entity.type
_entity.pdbx_description
1 polymer ?
#
loop_
_entity_poly.entity_id
_entity_poly.type
_entity_poly.pdbx_seq_one_letter_code
_entity_poly.pdbx_strand_id
1 'polypeptide(L)'
;EPHRGQVAVVPSIEDFSCAIVCDDVPLMYAIPRRNDCIFGGTNDISSDLAVDPATTDRIIAECSRVLRIEKPNVLTERVGLRPFRRSGVRLERDQLRDGRMVIHNYGHGGSGFTLSWGCAREVVDLAG
;
A
#
# COMPACT_ATOMS: atom_id res chain seq x y z
N GLU A 1 0.32 -1.53 -14.55
CA GLU A 1 0.85 -0.16 -14.48
C GLU A 1 1.24 0.13 -13.04
N PRO A 2 2.35 0.85 -12.77
CA PRO A 2 2.74 1.16 -11.41
C PRO A 2 1.82 2.24 -10.83
N HIS A 3 1.31 1.98 -9.63
CA HIS A 3 0.54 2.95 -8.87
C HIS A 3 1.40 3.48 -7.72
N ARG A 4 1.95 4.67 -7.93
CA ARG A 4 2.80 5.38 -6.98
C ARG A 4 2.01 5.75 -5.72
N GLY A 5 2.57 5.44 -4.56
CA GLY A 5 2.06 5.84 -3.27
C GLY A 5 3.16 6.47 -2.43
N GLN A 6 3.00 7.76 -2.13
CA GLN A 6 3.81 8.44 -1.12
C GLN A 6 3.11 8.38 0.24
N VAL A 7 3.88 8.16 1.30
CA VAL A 7 3.45 8.14 2.70
C VAL A 7 4.46 8.84 3.60
N ALA A 8 3.98 9.30 4.75
CA ALA A 8 4.79 9.79 5.86
C ALA A 8 4.73 8.79 7.02
N VAL A 9 5.88 8.48 7.60
CA VAL A 9 5.98 7.74 8.86
C VAL A 9 6.06 8.76 9.99
N VAL A 10 5.17 8.63 10.96
CA VAL A 10 5.08 9.51 12.14
C VAL A 10 5.17 8.67 13.42
N PRO A 11 5.48 9.26 14.58
CA PRO A 11 5.46 8.53 15.85
C PRO A 11 4.14 7.81 16.11
N SER A 12 4.17 6.85 17.03
CA SER A 12 2.93 6.22 17.52
C SER A 12 2.00 7.28 18.09
N ILE A 13 0.71 7.14 17.80
CA ILE A 13 -0.34 8.05 18.27
C ILE A 13 -1.05 7.38 19.44
N GLU A 14 -1.18 8.08 20.54
CA GLU A 14 -1.88 7.60 21.73
C GLU A 14 -3.35 7.31 21.42
N ASP A 15 -3.90 6.25 22.02
CA ASP A 15 -5.28 5.80 21.83
C ASP A 15 -5.73 5.51 20.38
N PHE A 16 -4.77 5.35 19.45
CA PHE A 16 -5.05 5.05 18.05
C PHE A 16 -4.73 3.60 17.69
N SER A 17 -5.70 2.70 17.87
CA SER A 17 -5.50 1.24 17.72
C SER A 17 -6.09 0.62 16.46
N CYS A 18 -6.76 1.40 15.59
CA CYS A 18 -7.37 0.91 14.37
C CYS A 18 -6.94 1.73 13.16
N ALA A 19 -6.93 1.10 11.98
CA ALA A 19 -6.69 1.82 10.74
C ALA A 19 -7.91 2.64 10.34
N ILE A 20 -7.69 3.89 9.92
CA ILE A 20 -8.70 4.72 9.25
C ILE A 20 -8.32 4.80 7.78
N VAL A 21 -9.25 4.53 6.89
CA VAL A 21 -9.06 4.56 5.44
C VAL A 21 -10.23 5.31 4.83
N CYS A 22 -9.92 6.31 4.01
CA CYS A 22 -10.87 7.06 3.19
C CYS A 22 -10.41 6.94 1.73
N ASP A 23 -11.20 6.23 0.93
CA ASP A 23 -10.92 6.01 -0.49
C ASP A 23 -11.48 7.14 -1.38
N ASP A 24 -12.34 8.00 -0.83
CA ASP A 24 -12.84 9.21 -1.49
C ASP A 24 -11.77 10.30 -1.55
N VAL A 25 -11.94 11.26 -2.47
CA VAL A 25 -11.04 12.42 -2.56
C VAL A 25 -11.34 13.41 -1.43
N PRO A 26 -10.34 13.83 -0.62
CA PRO A 26 -8.94 13.45 -0.70
C PRO A 26 -8.65 12.06 -0.10
N LEU A 27 -7.96 11.21 -0.87
CA LEU A 27 -7.55 9.88 -0.41
C LEU A 27 -6.67 10.02 0.82
N MET A 28 -7.03 9.34 1.90
CA MET A 28 -6.22 9.32 3.11
C MET A 28 -6.29 7.96 3.82
N TYR A 29 -5.22 7.58 4.48
CA TYR A 29 -5.23 6.50 5.46
C TYR A 29 -4.26 6.77 6.60
N ALA A 30 -4.66 6.43 7.81
CA ALA A 30 -3.81 6.40 8.99
C ALA A 30 -3.78 4.96 9.50
N ILE A 31 -2.60 4.33 9.48
CA ILE A 31 -2.44 2.92 9.83
C ILE A 31 -1.46 2.81 11.00
N PRO A 32 -1.95 2.54 12.22
CA PRO A 32 -1.06 2.34 13.36
C PRO A 32 -0.30 1.01 13.18
N ARG A 33 1.02 1.06 13.39
CA ARG A 33 1.90 -0.10 13.45
C ARG A 33 2.40 -0.27 14.89
N ARG A 34 3.19 -1.33 15.14
CA ARG A 34 3.69 -1.63 16.49
C ARG A 34 4.48 -0.48 17.13
N ASN A 35 5.26 0.27 16.34
CA ASN A 35 6.23 1.26 16.85
C ASN A 35 5.99 2.68 16.32
N ASP A 36 5.17 2.85 15.30
CA ASP A 36 4.95 4.10 14.59
C ASP A 36 3.59 4.07 13.89
N CYS A 37 3.22 5.16 13.19
CA CYS A 37 2.01 5.22 12.40
C CYS A 37 2.36 5.64 10.96
N ILE A 38 1.67 5.03 9.99
CA ILE A 38 1.73 5.45 8.59
C ILE A 38 0.60 6.42 8.33
N PHE A 39 0.93 7.64 7.91
CA PHE A 39 0.00 8.55 7.27
C PHE A 39 0.18 8.47 5.76
N GLY A 40 -0.91 8.23 5.05
CA GLY A 40 -0.95 8.24 3.60
C GLY A 40 -2.23 8.87 3.09
N GLY A 41 -2.38 9.02 1.78
CA GLY A 41 -1.31 8.78 0.81
C GLY A 41 -1.71 9.22 -0.58
N THR A 42 -0.95 8.76 -1.58
CA THR A 42 -1.29 8.98 -2.99
C THR A 42 -1.53 7.66 -3.73
N ASN A 43 -2.12 7.77 -4.92
CA ASN A 43 -2.39 6.64 -5.83
C ASN A 43 -2.24 7.07 -7.30
N ASP A 44 -1.07 7.60 -7.63
CA ASP A 44 -0.80 8.22 -8.94
C ASP A 44 -0.30 7.17 -9.94
N ILE A 45 -0.70 7.26 -11.21
CA ILE A 45 -0.09 6.41 -12.26
C ILE A 45 1.27 7.03 -12.62
N SER A 46 2.33 6.51 -12.02
CA SER A 46 3.70 6.99 -12.18
C SER A 46 4.69 5.92 -11.71
N SER A 47 5.90 5.93 -12.27
CA SER A 47 7.04 5.13 -11.81
C SER A 47 8.07 5.97 -11.04
N ASP A 48 7.78 7.25 -10.79
CA ASP A 48 8.69 8.14 -10.06
C ASP A 48 8.75 7.78 -8.56
N LEU A 49 9.96 7.66 -8.04
CA LEU A 49 10.24 7.33 -6.65
C LEU A 49 10.70 8.54 -5.83
N ALA A 50 10.84 9.72 -6.44
CA ALA A 50 11.19 10.94 -5.74
C ALA A 50 10.09 11.31 -4.75
N VAL A 51 10.47 11.73 -3.54
CA VAL A 51 9.56 12.32 -2.56
C VAL A 51 9.17 13.72 -3.02
N ASP A 52 7.88 14.05 -2.93
CA ASP A 52 7.38 15.41 -3.10
C ASP A 52 7.02 16.01 -1.73
N PRO A 53 7.78 17.01 -1.22
CA PRO A 53 7.51 17.63 0.08
C PRO A 53 6.10 18.21 0.21
N ALA A 54 5.54 18.80 -0.86
CA ALA A 54 4.20 19.36 -0.83
C ALA A 54 3.13 18.27 -0.65
N THR A 55 3.39 17.07 -1.16
CA THR A 55 2.54 15.90 -0.92
C THR A 55 2.63 15.43 0.52
N THR A 56 3.82 15.42 1.14
CA THR A 56 3.98 15.09 2.56
C THR A 56 3.19 16.07 3.45
N ASP A 57 3.30 17.37 3.18
CA ASP A 57 2.58 18.40 3.95
C ASP A 57 1.06 18.21 3.90
N ARG A 58 0.51 17.87 2.72
CA ARG A 58 -0.92 17.57 2.54
C ARG A 58 -1.34 16.32 3.30
N ILE A 59 -0.55 15.25 3.24
CA ILE A 59 -0.81 14.00 3.96
C ILE A 59 -0.87 14.24 5.47
N ILE A 60 0.13 14.95 6.02
CA ILE A 60 0.17 15.28 7.45
C ILE A 60 -1.02 16.15 7.84
N ALA A 61 -1.33 17.19 7.07
CA ALA A 61 -2.45 18.08 7.36
C ALA A 61 -3.79 17.32 7.38
N GLU A 62 -4.04 16.46 6.38
CA GLU A 62 -5.32 15.78 6.25
C GLU A 62 -5.51 14.69 7.30
N CYS A 63 -4.49 13.86 7.56
CA CYS A 63 -4.57 12.84 8.60
C CYS A 63 -4.73 13.47 9.99
N SER A 64 -3.99 14.55 10.28
CA SER A 64 -4.11 15.25 11.57
C SER A 64 -5.50 15.88 11.75
N ARG A 65 -6.08 16.42 10.67
CA ARG A 65 -7.44 16.97 10.66
C ARG A 65 -8.49 15.90 10.96
N VAL A 66 -8.39 14.74 10.31
CA VAL A 66 -9.35 13.63 10.48
C VAL A 66 -9.25 13.00 11.87
N LEU A 67 -8.01 12.80 12.36
CA LEU A 67 -7.74 12.26 13.69
C LEU A 67 -7.96 13.28 14.81
N ARG A 68 -8.10 14.57 14.49
CA ARG A 68 -8.24 15.68 15.44
C ARG A 68 -7.06 15.79 16.41
N ILE A 69 -5.85 15.66 15.88
CA ILE A 69 -4.59 15.77 16.61
C ILE A 69 -3.74 16.94 16.10
N GLU A 70 -2.74 17.36 16.89
CA GLU A 70 -1.68 18.22 16.38
C GLU A 70 -0.85 17.50 15.33
N LYS A 71 -0.24 18.27 14.41
CA LYS A 71 0.61 17.71 13.36
C LYS A 71 1.83 17.03 13.99
N PRO A 72 2.00 15.72 13.86
CA PRO A 72 3.16 15.04 14.41
C PRO A 72 4.42 15.34 13.60
N ASN A 73 5.59 15.17 14.22
CA ASN A 73 6.86 15.21 13.52
C ASN A 73 6.95 14.07 12.50
N VAL A 74 7.42 14.37 11.28
CA VAL A 74 7.71 13.33 10.28
C VAL A 74 9.03 12.66 10.65
N LEU A 75 9.00 11.34 10.81
CA LEU A 75 10.22 10.54 11.05
C LEU A 75 10.94 10.23 9.74
N THR A 76 10.17 9.91 8.69
CA THR A 76 10.69 9.64 7.34
C THR A 76 9.55 9.60 6.33
N GLU A 77 9.84 9.96 5.09
CA GLU A 77 8.97 9.78 3.93
C GLU A 77 9.32 8.51 3.16
N ARG A 78 8.30 7.88 2.55
CA ARG A 78 8.50 6.71 1.68
C ARG A 78 7.65 6.84 0.44
N VAL A 79 8.21 6.41 -0.69
CA VAL A 79 7.49 6.26 -1.97
C VAL A 79 7.63 4.82 -2.41
N GLY A 80 6.49 4.19 -2.74
CA GLY A 80 6.45 2.83 -3.26
C GLY A 80 5.58 2.73 -4.50
N LEU A 81 5.83 1.72 -5.33
CA LEU A 81 5.03 1.41 -6.51
C LEU A 81 4.19 0.17 -6.26
N ARG A 82 2.87 0.34 -6.19
CA ARG A 82 1.93 -0.79 -6.06
C ARG A 82 1.94 -1.58 -7.38
N PRO A 83 2.14 -2.91 -7.36
CA PRO A 83 2.19 -3.76 -8.55
C PRO A 83 0.76 -4.04 -9.04
N PHE A 84 0.07 -3.02 -9.55
CA PHE A 84 -1.30 -3.11 -10.01
C PHE A 84 -1.41 -3.74 -11.41
N ARG A 85 -2.41 -4.60 -11.57
CA ARG A 85 -2.79 -5.20 -12.84
C ARG A 85 -4.26 -4.91 -13.11
N ARG A 86 -4.54 -4.26 -14.24
CA ARG A 86 -5.91 -3.84 -14.65
C ARG A 86 -6.91 -4.99 -14.70
N SER A 87 -6.47 -6.17 -15.10
CA SER A 87 -7.27 -7.40 -15.15
C SER A 87 -7.31 -8.16 -13.82
N GLY A 88 -6.94 -7.52 -12.71
CA GLY A 88 -6.92 -8.12 -11.37
C GLY A 88 -5.67 -8.96 -11.09
N VAL A 89 -5.65 -9.59 -9.91
CA VAL A 89 -4.61 -10.55 -9.51
C VAL A 89 -4.54 -11.69 -10.53
N ARG A 90 -3.33 -12.06 -10.95
CA ARG A 90 -3.09 -13.28 -11.74
C ARG A 90 -2.57 -14.35 -10.80
N LEU A 91 -3.41 -15.34 -10.53
CA LEU A 91 -3.14 -16.49 -9.69
C LEU A 91 -3.60 -17.74 -10.42
N GLU A 92 -2.70 -18.35 -11.19
CA GLU A 92 -3.03 -19.47 -12.07
C GLU A 92 -1.77 -20.26 -12.44
N ARG A 93 -1.97 -21.51 -12.85
CA ARG A 93 -0.91 -22.38 -13.37
C ARG A 93 -0.84 -22.26 -14.90
N ASP A 94 0.37 -22.15 -15.42
CA ASP A 94 0.67 -22.01 -16.85
C ASP A 94 1.82 -22.96 -17.23
N GLN A 95 1.93 -23.29 -18.51
CA GLN A 95 3.05 -24.06 -19.06
C GLN A 95 3.80 -23.21 -20.09
N LEU A 96 5.09 -22.98 -19.83
CA LEU A 96 5.95 -22.26 -20.75
C LEU A 96 6.21 -23.07 -22.02
N ARG A 97 6.65 -22.39 -23.09
CA ARG A 97 6.96 -23.00 -24.39
C ARG A 97 8.02 -24.12 -24.32
N ASP A 98 8.87 -24.10 -23.31
CA ASP A 98 9.90 -25.11 -23.06
C ASP A 98 9.45 -26.23 -22.11
N GLY A 99 8.15 -26.31 -21.81
CA GLY A 99 7.54 -27.37 -21.00
C GLY A 99 7.58 -27.13 -19.49
N ARG A 100 8.29 -26.11 -19.00
CA ARG A 100 8.33 -25.78 -17.57
C ARG A 100 6.97 -25.29 -17.07
N MET A 101 6.55 -25.78 -15.91
CA MET A 101 5.37 -25.28 -15.23
C MET A 101 5.70 -24.01 -14.44
N VAL A 102 4.81 -23.03 -14.51
CA VAL A 102 4.89 -21.77 -13.77
C VAL A 102 3.57 -21.55 -13.04
N ILE A 103 3.63 -21.12 -11.79
CA ILE A 103 2.47 -20.59 -11.07
C ILE A 103 2.66 -19.08 -10.97
N HIS A 104 1.73 -18.35 -11.55
CA HIS A 104 1.69 -16.90 -11.44
C HIS A 104 1.05 -16.51 -10.11
N ASN A 105 1.60 -15.49 -9.45
CA ASN A 105 1.01 -14.89 -8.26
C ASN A 105 1.42 -13.40 -8.19
N TYR A 106 0.80 -12.55 -9.00
CA TYR A 106 1.15 -11.13 -9.11
C TYR A 106 -0.05 -10.24 -9.45
N GLY A 107 0.13 -8.92 -9.39
CA GLY A 107 -0.92 -7.96 -9.75
C GLY A 107 -1.78 -7.48 -8.57
N HIS A 108 -1.29 -7.64 -7.34
CA HIS A 108 -2.04 -7.36 -6.11
C HIS A 108 -2.33 -5.88 -5.82
N GLY A 109 -1.75 -4.95 -6.57
CA GLY A 109 -1.94 -3.52 -6.32
C GLY A 109 -1.63 -3.15 -4.86
N GLY A 110 -2.53 -2.42 -4.21
CA GLY A 110 -2.42 -2.03 -2.80
C GLY A 110 -2.82 -3.11 -1.79
N SER A 111 -3.37 -4.24 -2.25
CA SER A 111 -4.00 -5.25 -1.38
C SER A 111 -3.10 -6.47 -1.12
N GLY A 112 -1.82 -6.40 -1.48
CA GLY A 112 -0.90 -7.54 -1.39
C GLY A 112 -0.79 -8.14 0.01
N PHE A 113 -0.77 -7.32 1.07
CA PHE A 113 -0.71 -7.83 2.44
C PHE A 113 -2.03 -8.50 2.85
N THR A 114 -3.17 -7.85 2.57
CA THR A 114 -4.52 -8.37 2.85
C THR A 114 -4.79 -9.72 2.17
N LEU A 115 -4.32 -9.88 0.94
CA LEU A 115 -4.56 -11.08 0.12
C LEU A 115 -3.49 -12.17 0.31
N SER A 116 -2.36 -11.85 0.95
CA SER A 116 -1.15 -12.68 0.97
C SER A 116 -1.39 -14.14 1.34
N TRP A 117 -2.05 -14.40 2.48
CA TRP A 117 -2.31 -15.76 2.97
C TRP A 117 -3.25 -16.56 2.07
N GLY A 118 -4.31 -15.92 1.55
CA GLY A 118 -5.25 -16.56 0.63
C GLY A 118 -4.55 -16.96 -0.67
N CYS A 119 -3.82 -16.01 -1.27
CA CYS A 119 -3.07 -16.26 -2.50
C CYS A 119 -1.97 -17.31 -2.29
N ALA A 120 -1.25 -17.29 -1.17
CA ALA A 120 -0.23 -18.28 -0.86
C ALA A 120 -0.81 -19.70 -0.72
N ARG A 121 -1.98 -19.84 -0.09
CA ARG A 121 -2.66 -21.14 0.01
C ARG A 121 -3.06 -21.67 -1.37
N GLU A 122 -3.65 -20.82 -2.21
CA GLU A 122 -4.04 -21.22 -3.56
C GLU A 122 -2.83 -21.52 -4.46
N VAL A 123 -1.68 -20.87 -4.25
CA VAL A 123 -0.42 -21.29 -4.89
C VAL A 123 -0.04 -22.72 -4.50
N VAL A 124 -0.17 -23.09 -3.22
CA VAL A 124 0.11 -24.46 -2.76
C VAL A 124 -0.85 -25.45 -3.42
N ASP A 125 -2.14 -25.13 -3.48
CA ASP A 125 -3.15 -25.97 -4.12
C ASP A 125 -2.87 -26.18 -5.63
N LEU A 126 -2.38 -25.15 -6.32
CA LEU A 126 -2.00 -25.21 -7.74
C LEU A 126 -0.71 -26.02 -7.99
N ALA A 127 0.18 -26.09 -6.99
CA ALA A 127 1.44 -26.80 -7.09
C ALA A 127 1.25 -28.33 -7.09
N GLY A 128 0.21 -28.82 -6.41
CA GLY A 128 -0.06 -30.24 -6.23
C GLY A 128 0.64 -30.81 -5.01
#